data_AF-A0A955F2I8-F1
#
_entry.id   AF-A0A955F2I8-F1
#
_cell.length_a   1.000
_cell.length_b   1.000
_cell.length_c   1.000
_cell.angle_alpha   90.00
_cell.angle_beta   90.00
_cell.angle_gamma   90.00
#
_symmetry.space_group_name_H-M   'P 1'
#
loop_
_entity.id
_entity.type
_entity.pdbx_description
1 polymer ?
#
loop_
_entity_poly.entity_id
_entity_poly.type
_entity_poly.pdbx_seq_one_letter_code
_entity_poly.pdbx_strand_id
1 'polypeptide(L)'
;MTTKRENTQAQPLRRLLDLHDRLRDQREKSETLRPGASLARLRQQKSRTRSALCRVLANEPPAMLRDILMESKRPEPLTDDDRLLVSTLFHARLGGEEAVLSGRELLWILADSSFELLQAVRHLHPDSLLISSGLVVAEEAEDCPEDDLLDLLYRLAPAPWQLVVDRHAGPPSAASPPSTPRPFADNTDLFLALTDYVGLMERRAGKVFAYGLWRETLGESTESIIALESRIERRRDLIAARLALTPTANRFELMKFRREFDLSEAEMIIIVLLLAQETLYGSAILDTIDVLRVISASSRDLLRRRQLLTESSTLVQEGIVAFEPDPAGKTLGGQMFLSSWVTDRLVDACIRAMRDIAVDEKIEFHNYLSRLDGSDDFFEKL
;
A
#
# COMPACT_ATOMS: atom_id res chain seq x y z
N MET A 1 1.10 -37.17 1.59
CA MET A 1 -0.11 -37.07 2.45
C MET A 1 -0.25 -35.64 3.03
N THR A 2 -0.18 -34.60 2.20
CA THR A 2 -0.15 -33.18 2.63
C THR A 2 -1.32 -32.35 2.10
N THR A 3 -2.11 -32.86 1.15
CA THR A 3 -3.19 -32.15 0.46
C THR A 3 -4.50 -31.98 1.26
N LYS A 4 -4.60 -32.53 2.48
CA LYS A 4 -5.84 -32.43 3.29
C LYS A 4 -5.91 -31.22 4.21
N ARG A 5 -4.80 -30.53 4.51
CA ARG A 5 -4.78 -29.38 5.44
C ARG A 5 -5.04 -28.03 4.76
N GLU A 6 -4.64 -27.86 3.51
CA GLU A 6 -4.85 -26.60 2.77
C GLU A 6 -6.33 -26.33 2.49
N ASN A 7 -7.13 -27.38 2.28
CA ASN A 7 -8.55 -27.23 1.92
C ASN A 7 -9.45 -26.80 3.10
N THR A 8 -8.99 -26.94 4.35
CA THR A 8 -9.77 -26.57 5.55
C THR A 8 -9.66 -25.08 5.91
N GLN A 9 -8.55 -24.41 5.55
CA GLN A 9 -8.35 -22.99 5.85
C GLN A 9 -9.01 -22.04 4.85
N ALA A 10 -9.25 -22.49 3.61
CA ALA A 10 -9.93 -21.68 2.59
C ALA A 10 -11.44 -21.55 2.84
N GLN A 11 -12.04 -22.49 3.60
CA GLN A 11 -13.50 -22.57 3.78
C GLN A 11 -14.09 -21.42 4.62
N PRO A 12 -13.49 -21.00 5.76
CA PRO A 12 -13.99 -19.86 6.54
C PRO A 12 -13.84 -18.52 5.82
N LEU A 13 -12.73 -18.33 5.10
CA LEU A 13 -12.50 -17.11 4.32
C LEU A 13 -13.53 -16.99 3.20
N ARG A 14 -13.69 -18.04 2.38
CA ARG A 14 -14.70 -18.06 1.30
C ARG A 14 -16.10 -17.79 1.84
N ARG A 15 -16.47 -18.42 2.95
CA ARG A 15 -17.76 -18.20 3.61
C ARG A 15 -17.93 -16.75 4.07
N LEU A 16 -16.87 -16.11 4.57
CA LEU A 16 -16.89 -14.70 4.96
C LEU A 16 -17.09 -13.80 3.73
N LEU A 17 -16.34 -14.02 2.65
CA LEU A 17 -16.47 -13.25 1.40
C LEU A 17 -17.88 -13.40 0.80
N ASP A 18 -18.38 -14.64 0.66
CA ASP A 18 -19.73 -14.91 0.16
C ASP A 18 -20.83 -14.20 0.97
N LEU A 19 -20.63 -13.99 2.27
CA LEU A 19 -21.59 -13.28 3.12
C LEU A 19 -21.50 -11.76 2.96
N HIS A 20 -20.32 -11.20 2.72
CA HIS A 20 -20.16 -9.78 2.41
C HIS A 20 -20.73 -9.44 1.02
N ASP A 21 -20.47 -10.29 0.01
CA ASP A 21 -21.08 -10.14 -1.32
C ASP A 21 -22.62 -10.14 -1.23
N ARG A 22 -23.20 -11.05 -0.44
CA ARG A 22 -24.66 -11.06 -0.21
C ARG A 22 -25.20 -9.80 0.46
N LEU A 23 -24.41 -9.16 1.33
CA LEU A 23 -24.81 -7.90 1.95
C LEU A 23 -24.73 -6.74 0.96
N ARG A 24 -23.70 -6.71 0.11
CA ARG A 24 -23.59 -5.74 -0.98
C ARG A 24 -24.81 -5.85 -1.91
N ASP A 25 -25.14 -7.05 -2.36
CA ASP A 25 -26.31 -7.30 -3.21
C ASP A 25 -27.63 -6.86 -2.54
N GLN A 26 -27.74 -7.03 -1.22
CA GLN A 26 -28.92 -6.61 -0.46
C GLN A 26 -29.01 -5.09 -0.34
N ARG A 27 -27.87 -4.39 -0.26
CA ARG A 27 -27.81 -2.93 -0.27
C ARG A 27 -28.30 -2.37 -1.59
N GLU A 28 -27.73 -2.83 -2.70
CA GLU A 28 -28.12 -2.40 -4.05
C GLU A 28 -29.62 -2.65 -4.33
N LYS A 29 -30.15 -3.79 -3.86
CA LYS A 29 -31.59 -4.09 -3.93
C LYS A 29 -32.43 -3.16 -3.06
N SER A 30 -31.92 -2.73 -1.90
CA SER A 30 -32.65 -1.84 -1.01
C SER A 30 -32.78 -0.42 -1.56
N GLU A 31 -31.81 0.04 -2.35
CA GLU A 31 -31.82 1.36 -2.99
C GLU A 31 -32.84 1.45 -4.15
N THR A 32 -33.15 0.32 -4.79
CA THR A 32 -34.07 0.26 -5.95
C THR A 32 -35.53 -0.06 -5.58
N LEU A 33 -35.81 -0.53 -4.36
CA LEU A 33 -37.14 -0.99 -3.96
C LEU A 33 -38.00 0.09 -3.31
N ARG A 34 -39.29 0.12 -3.67
CA ARG A 34 -40.29 0.98 -3.02
C ARG A 34 -40.65 0.48 -1.61
N PRO A 35 -41.05 1.39 -0.70
CA PRO A 35 -41.49 1.02 0.65
C PRO A 35 -42.63 -0.01 0.65
N GLY A 36 -42.46 -1.13 1.37
CA GLY A 36 -43.47 -2.19 1.46
C GLY A 36 -42.95 -3.53 2.02
N ALA A 37 -43.72 -4.60 1.83
CA ALA A 37 -43.39 -5.95 2.33
C ALA A 37 -42.04 -6.49 1.84
N SER A 38 -41.59 -6.05 0.66
CA SER A 38 -40.29 -6.40 0.09
C SER A 38 -39.11 -5.84 0.90
N LEU A 39 -39.22 -4.61 1.44
CA LEU A 39 -38.18 -4.03 2.30
C LEU A 39 -38.11 -4.73 3.67
N ALA A 40 -39.25 -5.11 4.25
CA ALA A 40 -39.27 -5.86 5.50
C ALA A 40 -38.57 -7.22 5.35
N ARG A 41 -38.79 -7.90 4.22
CA ARG A 41 -38.10 -9.16 3.89
C ARG A 41 -36.60 -8.95 3.69
N LEU A 42 -36.17 -7.88 3.03
CA LEU A 42 -34.76 -7.54 2.87
C LEU A 42 -34.08 -7.24 4.21
N ARG A 43 -34.70 -6.44 5.08
CA ARG A 43 -34.19 -6.19 6.45
C ARG A 43 -34.00 -7.49 7.22
N GLN A 44 -34.97 -8.41 7.13
CA GLN A 44 -34.85 -9.71 7.76
C GLN A 44 -33.69 -10.54 7.16
N GLN A 45 -33.49 -10.51 5.84
CA GLN A 45 -32.37 -11.19 5.18
C GLN A 45 -31.02 -10.59 5.58
N LYS A 46 -30.92 -9.27 5.65
CA LYS A 46 -29.74 -8.53 6.12
C LYS A 46 -29.41 -8.89 7.55
N SER A 47 -30.38 -8.82 8.46
CA SER A 47 -30.21 -9.23 9.87
C SER A 47 -29.67 -10.67 9.98
N ARG A 48 -30.24 -11.62 9.23
CA ARG A 48 -29.75 -13.01 9.20
C ARG A 48 -28.32 -13.15 8.67
N THR A 49 -27.99 -12.38 7.63
CA THR A 49 -26.65 -12.39 7.00
C THR A 49 -25.62 -11.78 7.95
N ARG A 50 -25.96 -10.65 8.59
CA ARG A 50 -25.18 -10.03 9.66
C ARG A 50 -24.94 -10.99 10.82
N SER A 51 -25.97 -11.63 11.36
CA SER A 51 -25.82 -12.63 12.42
C SER A 51 -25.01 -13.85 11.98
N ALA A 52 -24.98 -14.19 10.69
CA ALA A 52 -24.09 -15.23 10.17
C ALA A 52 -22.63 -14.77 10.14
N LEU A 53 -22.36 -13.52 9.73
CA LEU A 53 -21.02 -12.92 9.78
C LEU A 53 -20.49 -12.83 11.20
N CYS A 54 -21.26 -12.28 12.14
CA CYS A 54 -20.84 -12.20 13.55
C CYS A 54 -20.49 -13.59 14.10
N ARG A 55 -21.26 -14.63 13.74
CA ARG A 55 -20.95 -16.01 14.15
C ARG A 55 -19.66 -16.55 13.53
N VAL A 56 -19.38 -16.23 12.27
CA VAL A 56 -18.11 -16.61 11.62
C VAL A 56 -16.95 -15.88 12.29
N LEU A 57 -17.06 -14.57 12.50
CA LEU A 57 -16.04 -13.75 13.14
C LEU A 57 -15.77 -14.16 14.60
N ALA A 58 -16.80 -14.55 15.35
CA ALA A 58 -16.67 -14.94 16.75
C ALA A 58 -16.10 -16.36 16.94
N ASN A 59 -16.57 -17.33 16.15
CA ASN A 59 -16.24 -18.75 16.39
C ASN A 59 -15.14 -19.28 15.48
N GLU A 60 -15.08 -18.80 14.24
CA GLU A 60 -14.21 -19.32 13.19
C GLU A 60 -13.62 -18.18 12.33
N PRO A 61 -13.01 -17.14 12.93
CA PRO A 61 -12.45 -16.06 12.13
C PRO A 61 -11.38 -16.64 11.20
N PRO A 62 -11.36 -16.24 9.92
CA PRO A 62 -10.29 -16.60 9.01
C PRO A 62 -8.95 -16.33 9.66
N ALA A 63 -7.96 -17.21 9.44
CA ALA A 63 -6.64 -17.08 10.06
C ALA A 63 -6.02 -15.69 9.81
N MET A 64 -6.27 -15.12 8.63
CA MET A 64 -5.93 -13.74 8.22
C MET A 64 -6.44 -12.69 9.21
N LEU A 65 -7.74 -12.70 9.48
CA LEU A 65 -8.40 -11.68 10.28
C LEU A 65 -8.24 -11.92 11.79
N ARG A 66 -7.91 -13.14 12.19
CA ARG A 66 -7.87 -13.52 13.61
C ARG A 66 -6.94 -12.62 14.41
N ASP A 67 -5.74 -12.32 13.92
CA ASP A 67 -4.80 -11.51 14.69
C ASP A 67 -5.26 -10.05 14.79
N ILE A 68 -5.82 -9.49 13.72
CA ILE A 68 -6.39 -8.14 13.72
C ILE A 68 -7.55 -8.04 14.71
N LEU A 69 -8.43 -9.04 14.72
CA LEU A 69 -9.65 -9.03 15.50
C LEU A 69 -9.44 -9.44 16.96
N MET A 70 -8.44 -10.28 17.23
CA MET A 70 -8.19 -10.89 18.55
C MET A 70 -6.89 -10.39 19.19
N GLU A 71 -6.31 -9.30 18.70
CA GLU A 71 -5.01 -8.81 19.17
C GLU A 71 -5.02 -8.56 20.68
N SER A 72 -4.31 -9.42 21.42
CA SER A 72 -4.37 -9.53 22.89
C SER A 72 -3.69 -8.38 23.63
N LYS A 73 -3.20 -7.36 22.91
CA LYS A 73 -2.48 -6.20 23.49
C LYS A 73 -3.38 -4.98 23.66
N ARG A 74 -4.64 -5.02 23.19
CA ARG A 74 -5.56 -3.90 23.36
C ARG A 74 -6.08 -3.84 24.80
N PRO A 75 -6.24 -2.64 25.38
CA PRO A 75 -6.81 -2.49 26.71
C PRO A 75 -8.26 -2.98 26.78
N GLU A 76 -9.00 -2.86 25.67
CA GLU A 76 -10.38 -3.32 25.54
C GLU A 76 -10.58 -4.17 24.27
N PRO A 77 -11.41 -5.24 24.33
CA PRO A 77 -11.71 -6.06 23.16
C PRO A 77 -12.66 -5.33 22.20
N LEU A 78 -12.47 -5.54 20.90
CA LEU A 78 -13.42 -5.07 19.87
C LEU A 78 -14.80 -5.68 20.08
N THR A 79 -15.83 -4.84 19.97
CA THR A 79 -17.24 -5.28 19.95
C THR A 79 -17.54 -6.07 18.68
N ASP A 80 -18.68 -6.79 18.66
CA ASP A 80 -19.09 -7.52 17.45
C ASP A 80 -19.32 -6.59 16.25
N ASP A 81 -19.82 -5.39 16.51
CA ASP A 81 -20.03 -4.35 15.50
C ASP A 81 -18.69 -3.86 14.96
N ASP A 82 -17.70 -3.62 15.82
CA ASP A 82 -16.36 -3.21 15.40
C ASP A 82 -15.69 -4.25 14.50
N ARG A 83 -15.78 -5.53 14.90
CA ARG A 83 -15.23 -6.65 14.11
C ARG A 83 -15.87 -6.73 12.74
N LEU A 84 -17.17 -6.45 12.67
CA LEU A 84 -17.93 -6.47 11.43
C LEU A 84 -17.49 -5.32 10.49
N LEU A 85 -17.29 -4.11 11.01
CA LEU A 85 -16.78 -2.98 10.23
C LEU A 85 -15.37 -3.27 9.68
N VAL A 86 -14.46 -3.78 10.52
CA VAL A 86 -13.10 -4.18 10.10
C VAL A 86 -13.15 -5.26 9.01
N SER A 87 -14.00 -6.29 9.17
CA SER A 87 -14.14 -7.34 8.16
C SER A 87 -14.70 -6.82 6.83
N THR A 88 -15.54 -5.78 6.87
CA THR A 88 -16.11 -5.14 5.67
C THR A 88 -15.05 -4.36 4.91
N LEU A 89 -14.22 -3.58 5.61
CA LEU A 89 -13.09 -2.87 5.00
C LEU A 89 -12.03 -3.85 4.47
N PHE A 90 -11.79 -4.95 5.18
CA PHE A 90 -10.93 -6.01 4.70
C PHE A 90 -11.45 -6.66 3.41
N HIS A 91 -12.76 -6.94 3.34
CA HIS A 91 -13.40 -7.44 2.14
C HIS A 91 -13.26 -6.47 0.97
N ALA A 92 -13.53 -5.18 1.21
CA ALA A 92 -13.38 -4.15 0.20
C ALA A 92 -11.95 -4.12 -0.34
N ARG A 93 -10.95 -4.15 0.54
CA ARG A 93 -9.51 -4.12 0.19
C ARG A 93 -9.03 -5.35 -0.56
N LEU A 94 -9.64 -6.52 -0.36
CA LEU A 94 -9.38 -7.69 -1.19
C LEU A 94 -9.89 -7.52 -2.63
N GLY A 95 -10.84 -6.62 -2.86
CA GLY A 95 -11.39 -6.30 -4.17
C GLY A 95 -10.60 -5.27 -4.97
N GLY A 96 -9.60 -4.59 -4.40
CA GLY A 96 -8.77 -3.57 -5.07
C GLY A 96 -7.79 -2.83 -4.14
N GLU A 97 -6.70 -2.26 -4.70
CA GLU A 97 -5.54 -1.74 -3.94
C GLU A 97 -5.83 -0.57 -2.98
N GLU A 98 -6.86 0.24 -3.24
CA GLU A 98 -7.22 1.42 -2.43
C GLU A 98 -8.67 1.40 -1.95
N ALA A 99 -9.23 0.23 -1.62
CA ALA A 99 -10.66 0.17 -1.30
C ALA A 99 -11.03 1.02 -0.07
N VAL A 100 -11.70 2.13 -0.35
CA VAL A 100 -12.28 3.09 0.59
C VAL A 100 -13.79 2.95 0.55
N LEU A 101 -14.43 3.17 1.70
CA LEU A 101 -15.89 3.19 1.83
C LEU A 101 -16.30 4.46 2.54
N SER A 102 -17.38 5.12 2.10
CA SER A 102 -17.89 6.25 2.90
C SER A 102 -18.44 5.76 4.24
N GLY A 103 -18.46 6.62 5.26
CA GLY A 103 -18.98 6.27 6.59
C GLY A 103 -20.42 5.72 6.52
N ARG A 104 -21.25 6.28 5.64
CA ARG A 104 -22.61 5.81 5.36
C ARG A 104 -22.63 4.39 4.79
N GLU A 105 -21.74 4.09 3.86
CA GLU A 105 -21.61 2.77 3.26
C GLU A 105 -21.15 1.73 4.27
N LEU A 106 -20.16 2.10 5.06
CA LEU A 106 -19.56 1.25 6.08
C LEU A 106 -20.57 0.93 7.19
N LEU A 107 -21.31 1.94 7.68
CA LEU A 107 -22.29 1.76 8.75
C LEU A 107 -23.63 1.17 8.30
N TRP A 108 -23.89 1.12 6.98
CA TRP A 108 -25.09 0.45 6.46
C TRP A 108 -25.18 -1.00 6.94
N ILE A 109 -24.05 -1.68 7.15
CA ILE A 109 -24.03 -3.05 7.65
C ILE A 109 -24.60 -3.18 9.08
N LEU A 110 -24.51 -2.12 9.88
CA LEU A 110 -24.96 -2.07 11.28
C LEU A 110 -26.39 -1.54 11.42
N ALA A 111 -26.82 -0.64 10.54
CA ALA A 111 -28.06 0.11 10.72
C ALA A 111 -29.17 -0.29 9.74
N ASP A 112 -30.33 -0.70 10.25
CA ASP A 112 -31.56 -0.96 9.48
C ASP A 112 -32.49 0.26 9.40
N SER A 113 -32.17 1.31 10.15
CA SER A 113 -32.88 2.59 10.19
C SER A 113 -31.92 3.76 10.39
N SER A 114 -32.37 4.99 10.07
CA SER A 114 -31.60 6.21 10.30
C SER A 114 -31.29 6.45 11.78
N PHE A 115 -32.13 5.98 12.70
CA PHE A 115 -31.87 6.09 14.14
C PHE A 115 -30.74 5.16 14.58
N GLU A 116 -30.73 3.92 14.08
CA GLU A 116 -29.62 3.00 14.32
C GLU A 116 -28.33 3.49 13.66
N LEU A 117 -28.42 4.18 12.53
CA LEU A 117 -27.26 4.79 11.88
C LEU A 117 -26.62 5.85 12.78
N LEU A 118 -27.40 6.73 13.40
CA LEU A 118 -26.90 7.72 14.36
C LEU A 118 -26.21 7.07 15.57
N GLN A 119 -26.74 5.95 16.05
CA GLN A 119 -26.06 5.19 17.11
C GLN A 119 -24.76 4.55 16.62
N ALA A 120 -24.75 4.07 15.37
CA ALA A 120 -23.60 3.40 14.78
C ALA A 120 -22.46 4.38 14.45
N VAL A 121 -22.73 5.67 14.24
CA VAL A 121 -21.73 6.72 14.02
C VAL A 121 -20.67 6.77 15.13
N ARG A 122 -21.03 6.40 16.37
CA ARG A 122 -20.06 6.32 17.48
C ARG A 122 -18.86 5.40 17.20
N HIS A 123 -19.00 4.43 16.31
CA HIS A 123 -17.92 3.52 15.91
C HIS A 123 -16.93 4.15 14.93
N LEU A 124 -17.28 5.30 14.33
CA LEU A 124 -16.42 6.08 13.43
C LEU A 124 -15.91 7.38 14.07
N HIS A 125 -16.34 7.68 15.30
CA HIS A 125 -15.85 8.83 16.05
C HIS A 125 -14.32 8.70 16.26
N PRO A 126 -13.55 9.81 16.25
CA PRO A 126 -12.10 9.77 16.50
C PRO A 126 -11.70 9.03 17.78
N ASP A 127 -12.48 9.22 18.85
CA ASP A 127 -12.27 8.54 20.15
C ASP A 127 -12.76 7.08 20.19
N SER A 128 -13.40 6.59 19.13
CA SER A 128 -13.85 5.20 19.08
C SER A 128 -12.65 4.24 19.11
N LEU A 129 -12.87 3.03 19.62
CA LEU A 129 -11.80 2.03 19.69
C LEU A 129 -11.26 1.67 18.30
N LEU A 130 -12.09 1.70 17.25
CA LEU A 130 -11.66 1.40 15.88
C LEU A 130 -10.67 2.42 15.32
N ILE A 131 -10.96 3.70 15.51
CA ILE A 131 -10.13 4.80 14.99
C ILE A 131 -8.90 4.99 15.89
N SER A 132 -9.10 5.10 17.20
CA SER A 132 -8.01 5.30 18.18
C SER A 132 -7.00 4.16 18.24
N SER A 133 -7.41 2.92 17.91
CA SER A 133 -6.47 1.79 17.80
C SER A 133 -5.69 1.77 16.48
N GLY A 134 -5.98 2.68 15.56
CA GLY A 134 -5.35 2.73 14.24
C GLY A 134 -5.71 1.53 13.36
N LEU A 135 -6.86 0.89 13.59
CA LEU A 135 -7.35 -0.19 12.72
C LEU A 135 -8.03 0.35 11.46
N VAL A 136 -8.75 1.44 11.62
CA VAL A 136 -9.48 2.14 10.56
C VAL A 136 -8.97 3.58 10.53
N VAL A 137 -8.73 4.09 9.33
CA VAL A 137 -8.29 5.47 9.10
C VAL A 137 -9.32 6.16 8.24
N ALA A 138 -9.68 7.40 8.60
CA ALA A 138 -10.45 8.29 7.76
C ALA A 138 -9.49 9.07 6.84
N GLU A 139 -9.78 9.09 5.55
CA GLU A 139 -9.07 9.94 4.58
C GLU A 139 -9.60 11.38 4.71
N GLU A 140 -8.70 12.36 4.61
CA GLU A 140 -9.03 13.80 4.67
C GLU A 140 -9.57 14.31 6.02
N ALA A 141 -9.14 13.71 7.14
CA ALA A 141 -9.59 14.08 8.48
C ALA A 141 -9.04 15.41 9.02
N GLU A 142 -8.03 16.03 8.39
CA GLU A 142 -7.32 17.19 8.95
C GLU A 142 -8.16 18.48 8.97
N ASP A 143 -9.18 18.60 8.10
CA ASP A 143 -10.00 19.81 7.98
C ASP A 143 -11.53 19.57 8.03
N CYS A 144 -11.98 18.33 8.27
CA CYS A 144 -13.40 18.01 8.28
C CYS A 144 -14.04 18.19 9.67
N PRO A 145 -15.15 18.94 9.80
CA PRO A 145 -15.87 19.08 11.07
C PRO A 145 -16.43 17.73 11.53
N GLU A 146 -16.55 17.54 12.85
CA GLU A 146 -17.08 16.32 13.49
C GLU A 146 -18.49 15.92 13.02
N ASP A 147 -19.21 16.83 12.34
CA ASP A 147 -20.57 16.61 11.85
C ASP A 147 -20.63 15.78 10.52
N ASP A 148 -19.51 15.61 9.82
CA ASP A 148 -19.48 14.98 8.48
C ASP A 148 -18.94 13.53 8.46
N LEU A 149 -18.89 12.84 9.61
CA LEU A 149 -18.39 11.46 9.75
C LEU A 149 -19.06 10.43 8.81
N LEU A 150 -20.25 10.70 8.31
CA LEU A 150 -20.95 9.81 7.37
C LEU A 150 -20.46 9.94 5.93
N ASP A 151 -19.90 11.08 5.57
CA ASP A 151 -19.49 11.38 4.20
C ASP A 151 -17.96 11.27 4.03
N LEU A 152 -17.20 11.20 5.13
CA LEU A 152 -15.78 10.82 5.13
C LEU A 152 -15.55 9.42 4.53
N LEU A 153 -14.40 9.25 3.90
CA LEU A 153 -13.93 7.98 3.36
C LEU A 153 -13.09 7.25 4.40
N TYR A 154 -13.37 5.97 4.59
CA TYR A 154 -12.70 5.12 5.56
C TYR A 154 -12.03 3.94 4.85
N ARG A 155 -10.83 3.60 5.31
CA ARG A 155 -10.12 2.40 4.89
C ARG A 155 -9.51 1.64 6.05
N LEU A 156 -9.22 0.36 5.79
CA LEU A 156 -8.39 -0.41 6.70
C LEU A 156 -6.99 0.22 6.75
N ALA A 157 -6.46 0.42 7.95
CA ALA A 157 -5.13 0.96 8.13
C ALA A 157 -4.05 0.07 7.46
N PRO A 158 -2.93 0.65 7.01
CA PRO A 158 -1.87 -0.13 6.37
C PRO A 158 -1.26 -1.20 7.28
N ALA A 159 -1.11 -0.92 8.57
CA ALA A 159 -0.45 -1.84 9.51
C ALA A 159 -1.20 -3.18 9.69
N PRO A 160 -2.52 -3.21 9.99
CA PRO A 160 -3.31 -4.46 10.01
C PRO A 160 -3.27 -5.20 8.68
N TRP A 161 -3.35 -4.48 7.56
CA TRP A 161 -3.27 -5.10 6.24
C TRP A 161 -1.91 -5.77 6.00
N GLN A 162 -0.82 -5.08 6.35
CA GLN A 162 0.53 -5.60 6.21
C GLN A 162 0.74 -6.85 7.08
N LEU A 163 0.15 -6.93 8.27
CA LEU A 163 0.20 -8.15 9.10
C LEU A 163 -0.45 -9.35 8.39
N VAL A 164 -1.55 -9.13 7.67
CA VAL A 164 -2.20 -10.19 6.88
C VAL A 164 -1.31 -10.60 5.72
N VAL A 165 -0.77 -9.62 4.99
CA VAL A 165 0.15 -9.85 3.86
C VAL A 165 1.38 -10.60 4.34
N ASP A 166 2.03 -10.17 5.40
CA ASP A 166 3.25 -10.80 5.94
C ASP A 166 2.99 -12.22 6.43
N ARG A 167 1.79 -12.51 6.96
CA ARG A 167 1.44 -13.86 7.45
C ARG A 167 1.09 -14.83 6.31
N HIS A 168 0.48 -14.33 5.24
CA HIS A 168 0.04 -15.13 4.09
C HIS A 168 0.99 -15.13 2.90
N ALA A 169 1.94 -14.20 2.86
CA ALA A 169 3.21 -14.36 2.16
C ALA A 169 4.04 -15.53 2.74
N GLY A 170 3.55 -16.18 3.81
CA GLY A 170 4.26 -17.15 4.62
C GLY A 170 5.16 -16.44 5.63
N PRO A 171 5.70 -17.12 6.65
CA PRO A 171 6.82 -16.55 7.40
C PRO A 171 7.85 -16.05 6.37
N PRO A 172 8.55 -14.90 6.57
CA PRO A 172 9.71 -14.58 5.75
C PRO A 172 10.58 -15.82 5.84
N SER A 173 10.61 -16.59 4.75
CA SER A 173 10.87 -18.01 4.85
C SER A 173 12.16 -18.20 5.59
N ALA A 174 12.06 -18.72 6.83
CA ALA A 174 13.21 -19.10 7.61
C ALA A 174 13.89 -20.19 6.79
N ALA A 175 14.91 -19.80 6.04
CA ALA A 175 15.51 -20.61 4.99
C ALA A 175 14.53 -21.07 3.90
N SER A 176 13.90 -20.13 3.17
CA SER A 176 13.93 -20.36 1.72
C SER A 176 15.41 -20.40 1.40
N PRO A 177 15.96 -21.49 0.82
CA PRO A 177 17.30 -21.42 0.28
C PRO A 177 17.35 -20.12 -0.52
N PRO A 178 18.40 -19.27 -0.36
CA PRO A 178 18.46 -17.97 -1.01
C PRO A 178 17.98 -18.19 -2.42
N SER A 179 16.84 -17.57 -2.78
CA SER A 179 16.19 -17.83 -4.07
C SER A 179 17.31 -17.76 -5.08
N THR A 180 17.64 -18.89 -5.70
CA THR A 180 18.92 -19.01 -6.40
C THR A 180 18.99 -17.81 -7.33
N PRO A 181 19.99 -16.92 -7.15
CA PRO A 181 19.90 -15.59 -7.70
C PRO A 181 19.68 -15.74 -9.21
N ARG A 182 18.53 -15.27 -9.69
CA ARG A 182 18.20 -15.32 -11.10
C ARG A 182 18.71 -14.04 -11.77
N PRO A 183 19.17 -14.08 -13.02
CA PRO A 183 19.48 -12.85 -13.74
C PRO A 183 18.27 -11.91 -13.75
N PHE A 184 18.52 -10.62 -13.90
CA PHE A 184 17.49 -9.65 -14.20
C PHE A 184 16.98 -9.87 -15.61
N ALA A 185 15.66 -9.86 -15.78
CA ALA A 185 15.04 -10.00 -17.10
C ALA A 185 15.33 -8.76 -17.97
N ASP A 186 15.18 -7.57 -17.39
CA ASP A 186 15.27 -6.28 -18.07
C ASP A 186 15.60 -5.13 -17.08
N ASN A 187 15.55 -3.88 -17.59
CA ASN A 187 15.70 -2.67 -16.79
C ASN A 187 14.63 -2.53 -15.70
N THR A 188 13.40 -2.95 -15.99
CA THR A 188 12.26 -2.80 -15.10
C THR A 188 12.40 -3.70 -13.89
N ASP A 189 12.79 -4.97 -14.08
CA ASP A 189 13.09 -5.91 -12.99
C ASP A 189 14.24 -5.40 -12.10
N LEU A 190 15.27 -4.78 -12.69
CA LEU A 190 16.31 -4.12 -11.90
C LEU A 190 15.78 -2.92 -11.12
N PHE A 191 15.00 -2.05 -11.77
CA PHE A 191 14.43 -0.85 -11.13
C PHE A 191 13.53 -1.25 -9.95
N LEU A 192 12.58 -2.17 -10.15
CA LEU A 192 11.72 -2.68 -9.07
C LEU A 192 12.53 -3.28 -7.93
N ALA A 193 13.60 -4.04 -8.23
CA ALA A 193 14.43 -4.62 -7.19
C ALA A 193 15.19 -3.56 -6.37
N LEU A 194 15.61 -2.46 -7.02
CA LEU A 194 16.23 -1.31 -6.36
C LEU A 194 15.19 -0.50 -5.57
N THR A 195 13.98 -0.30 -6.08
CA THR A 195 12.88 0.36 -5.35
C THR A 195 12.53 -0.41 -4.08
N ASP A 196 12.42 -1.74 -4.15
CA ASP A 196 12.26 -2.58 -2.95
C ASP A 196 13.40 -2.38 -1.94
N TYR A 197 14.62 -2.22 -2.43
CA TYR A 197 15.80 -1.97 -1.58
C TYR A 197 15.73 -0.59 -0.92
N VAL A 198 15.35 0.45 -1.66
CA VAL A 198 15.11 1.80 -1.13
C VAL A 198 14.00 1.78 -0.09
N GLY A 199 12.90 1.06 -0.33
CA GLY A 199 11.80 0.91 0.63
C GLY A 199 12.21 0.30 1.97
N LEU A 200 13.21 -0.59 1.99
CA LEU A 200 13.79 -1.08 3.25
C LEU A 200 14.60 0.01 3.96
N MET A 201 15.32 0.84 3.21
CA MET A 201 16.10 1.94 3.75
C MET A 201 15.22 3.07 4.31
N GLU A 202 14.07 3.35 3.68
CA GLU A 202 13.05 4.28 4.17
C GLU A 202 12.48 3.81 5.52
N ARG A 203 12.10 2.53 5.64
CA ARG A 203 11.66 1.95 6.92
C ARG A 203 12.71 2.09 8.02
N ARG A 204 13.98 1.84 7.69
CA ARG A 204 15.09 2.06 8.63
C ARG A 204 15.19 3.54 9.02
N ALA A 205 15.13 4.46 8.05
CA ALA A 205 15.21 5.89 8.32
C ALA A 205 14.07 6.37 9.23
N GLY A 206 12.84 5.90 9.02
CA GLY A 206 11.70 6.16 9.89
C GLY A 206 11.94 5.71 11.34
N LYS A 207 12.67 4.61 11.55
CA LYS A 207 13.07 4.13 12.88
C LYS A 207 14.21 4.92 13.51
N VAL A 208 15.21 5.33 12.72
CA VAL A 208 16.43 6.01 13.22
C VAL A 208 16.18 7.49 13.51
N PHE A 209 15.41 8.18 12.67
CA PHE A 209 15.25 9.64 12.73
C PHE A 209 13.91 10.11 13.28
N ALA A 210 13.01 9.20 13.67
CA ALA A 210 11.71 9.47 14.30
C ALA A 210 10.94 10.62 13.63
N TYR A 211 10.70 10.51 12.32
CA TYR A 211 10.08 11.58 11.53
C TYR A 211 8.64 11.24 11.12
N GLY A 212 7.75 12.24 11.20
CA GLY A 212 6.29 12.09 11.09
C GLY A 212 5.79 11.70 9.69
N LEU A 213 6.34 12.31 8.63
CA LEU A 213 5.84 12.14 7.25
C LEU A 213 5.87 10.68 6.75
N TRP A 214 6.87 9.92 7.19
CA TRP A 214 7.04 8.51 6.82
C TRP A 214 6.35 7.56 7.80
N ARG A 215 5.97 8.03 8.98
CA ARG A 215 5.32 7.22 10.01
C ARG A 215 3.87 6.91 9.65
N GLU A 216 3.20 7.86 9.00
CA GLU A 216 1.84 7.72 8.46
C GLU A 216 1.82 6.80 7.23
N THR A 217 2.82 6.90 6.36
CA THR A 217 2.93 6.11 5.13
C THR A 217 3.40 4.67 5.38
N LEU A 218 4.34 4.45 6.32
CA LEU A 218 4.96 3.13 6.54
C LEU A 218 4.33 2.32 7.69
N GLY A 219 3.42 2.92 8.47
CA GLY A 219 2.84 2.32 9.67
C GLY A 219 3.87 2.05 10.77
N GLU A 220 3.41 1.82 12.00
CA GLU A 220 4.30 1.39 13.08
C GLU A 220 4.78 -0.05 12.87
N SER A 221 5.82 -0.24 12.06
CA SER A 221 6.45 -1.55 11.88
C SER A 221 6.93 -2.10 13.22
N THR A 222 6.56 -3.34 13.57
CA THR A 222 7.04 -4.02 14.79
C THR A 222 8.48 -4.55 14.63
N GLU A 223 9.06 -4.44 13.43
CA GLU A 223 10.39 -4.93 13.11
C GLU A 223 11.48 -4.12 13.81
N SER A 224 12.49 -4.82 14.34
CA SER A 224 13.64 -4.18 14.99
C SER A 224 14.61 -3.62 13.95
N ILE A 225 15.36 -2.56 14.33
CA ILE A 225 16.38 -1.95 13.47
C ILE A 225 17.42 -2.99 13.01
N ILE A 226 17.86 -3.89 13.91
CA ILE A 226 18.84 -4.94 13.61
C ILE A 226 18.31 -5.91 12.52
N ALA A 227 17.02 -6.27 12.59
CA ALA A 227 16.40 -7.12 11.59
C ALA A 227 16.30 -6.42 10.22
N LEU A 228 15.93 -5.13 10.22
CA LEU A 228 15.90 -4.29 9.01
C LEU A 228 17.29 -4.17 8.37
N GLU A 229 18.33 -3.86 9.15
CA GLU A 229 19.72 -3.78 8.65
C GLU A 229 20.17 -5.10 8.02
N SER A 230 19.89 -6.22 8.68
CA SER A 230 20.19 -7.56 8.15
C SER A 230 19.43 -7.86 6.85
N ARG A 231 18.25 -7.27 6.64
CA ARG A 231 17.48 -7.42 5.39
C ARG A 231 18.01 -6.50 4.28
N ILE A 232 18.38 -5.27 4.62
CA ILE A 232 19.02 -4.31 3.70
C ILE A 232 20.30 -4.94 3.14
N GLU A 233 21.17 -5.48 4.00
CA GLU A 233 22.40 -6.16 3.57
C GLU A 233 22.11 -7.35 2.65
N ARG A 234 21.21 -8.26 3.08
CA ARG A 234 20.83 -9.41 2.26
C ARG A 234 20.24 -9.00 0.91
N ARG A 235 19.44 -7.93 0.86
CA ARG A 235 18.83 -7.44 -0.36
C ARG A 235 19.87 -6.81 -1.29
N ARG A 236 20.81 -6.03 -0.75
CA ARG A 236 21.95 -5.48 -1.49
C ARG A 236 22.77 -6.61 -2.12
N ASP A 237 23.14 -7.62 -1.33
CA ASP A 237 23.96 -8.74 -1.79
C ASP A 237 23.22 -9.58 -2.84
N LEU A 238 21.91 -9.75 -2.69
CA LEU A 238 21.06 -10.39 -3.71
C LEU A 238 21.07 -9.61 -5.03
N ILE A 239 20.87 -8.29 -5.00
CA ILE A 239 20.91 -7.44 -6.19
C ILE A 239 22.28 -7.53 -6.88
N ALA A 240 23.37 -7.47 -6.11
CA ALA A 240 24.72 -7.63 -6.63
C ALA A 240 24.93 -9.00 -7.29
N ALA A 241 24.46 -10.09 -6.65
CA ALA A 241 24.54 -11.44 -7.21
C ALA A 241 23.73 -11.58 -8.50
N ARG A 242 22.51 -11.02 -8.55
CA ARG A 242 21.68 -11.02 -9.75
C ARG A 242 22.31 -10.20 -10.88
N LEU A 243 22.92 -9.05 -10.59
CA LEU A 243 23.65 -8.23 -11.57
C LEU A 243 24.84 -9.01 -12.14
N ALA A 244 25.61 -9.69 -11.30
CA ALA A 244 26.76 -10.51 -11.74
C ALA A 244 26.34 -11.66 -12.66
N LEU A 245 25.14 -12.23 -12.46
CA LEU A 245 24.59 -13.29 -13.28
C LEU A 245 23.90 -12.80 -14.56
N THR A 246 23.74 -11.49 -14.75
CA THR A 246 23.03 -10.90 -15.89
C THR A 246 24.06 -10.44 -16.93
N PRO A 247 24.29 -11.18 -18.03
CA PRO A 247 25.36 -10.87 -18.99
C PRO A 247 25.19 -9.50 -19.66
N THR A 248 23.94 -9.04 -19.76
CA THR A 248 23.52 -7.77 -20.34
C THR A 248 23.34 -6.66 -19.31
N ALA A 249 23.74 -6.84 -18.05
CA ALA A 249 23.56 -5.82 -17.01
C ALA A 249 24.24 -4.49 -17.36
N ASN A 250 25.35 -4.55 -18.09
CA ASN A 250 26.04 -3.36 -18.60
C ASN A 250 25.25 -2.61 -19.70
N ARG A 251 24.15 -3.17 -20.20
CA ARG A 251 23.24 -2.51 -21.13
C ARG A 251 22.08 -1.82 -20.43
N PHE A 252 21.87 -2.10 -19.15
CA PHE A 252 20.81 -1.47 -18.39
C PHE A 252 21.07 0.02 -18.21
N GLU A 253 20.06 0.86 -18.44
CA GLU A 253 20.25 2.32 -18.48
C GLU A 253 20.66 2.86 -17.11
N LEU A 254 20.08 2.36 -16.01
CA LEU A 254 20.54 2.70 -14.66
C LEU A 254 22.02 2.35 -14.44
N MET A 255 22.51 1.23 -15.00
CA MET A 255 23.91 0.80 -14.86
C MET A 255 24.85 1.51 -15.83
N LYS A 256 24.37 1.97 -16.99
CA LYS A 256 25.10 2.88 -17.87
C LYS A 256 25.23 4.25 -17.21
N PHE A 257 24.12 4.81 -16.73
CA PHE A 257 24.05 6.09 -16.03
C PHE A 257 25.00 6.11 -14.84
N ARG A 258 24.97 5.07 -14.01
CA ARG A 258 25.92 4.91 -12.90
C ARG A 258 27.38 5.03 -13.32
N ARG A 259 27.77 4.37 -14.43
CA ARG A 259 29.16 4.34 -14.89
C ARG A 259 29.57 5.62 -15.61
N GLU A 260 28.64 6.23 -16.33
CA GLU A 260 28.87 7.47 -17.06
C GLU A 260 29.21 8.62 -16.12
N PHE A 261 28.50 8.70 -14.99
CA PHE A 261 28.70 9.75 -13.98
C PHE A 261 29.47 9.25 -12.74
N ASP A 262 30.10 8.08 -12.80
CA ASP A 262 30.86 7.46 -11.68
C ASP A 262 30.12 7.52 -10.32
N LEU A 263 28.83 7.18 -10.33
CA LEU A 263 27.96 7.35 -9.16
C LEU A 263 28.23 6.29 -8.10
N SER A 264 28.39 6.77 -6.87
CA SER A 264 28.44 5.93 -5.68
C SER A 264 27.09 5.22 -5.44
N GLU A 265 27.11 4.20 -4.58
CA GLU A 265 25.87 3.52 -4.18
C GLU A 265 24.85 4.49 -3.55
N ALA A 266 25.34 5.45 -2.76
CA ALA A 266 24.49 6.46 -2.12
C ALA A 266 23.77 7.35 -3.14
N GLU A 267 24.49 7.80 -4.16
CA GLU A 267 23.95 8.64 -5.23
C GLU A 267 22.96 7.86 -6.10
N MET A 268 23.25 6.58 -6.36
CA MET A 268 22.31 5.69 -7.04
C MET A 268 21.01 5.51 -6.25
N ILE A 269 21.09 5.39 -4.93
CA ILE A 269 19.89 5.30 -4.08
C ILE A 269 19.08 6.60 -4.15
N ILE A 270 19.73 7.77 -4.12
CA ILE A 270 19.05 9.07 -4.29
C ILE A 270 18.27 9.10 -5.61
N ILE A 271 18.90 8.69 -6.70
CA ILE A 271 18.26 8.69 -8.02
C ILE A 271 17.08 7.72 -8.07
N VAL A 272 17.25 6.49 -7.57
CA VAL A 272 16.17 5.50 -7.54
C VAL A 272 15.00 5.98 -6.69
N LEU A 273 15.29 6.59 -5.53
CA LEU A 273 14.28 7.15 -4.63
C LEU A 273 13.44 8.22 -5.32
N LEU A 274 14.09 9.23 -5.91
CA LEU A 274 13.40 10.32 -6.60
C LEU A 274 12.65 9.81 -7.85
N LEU A 275 13.25 8.91 -8.62
CA LEU A 275 12.62 8.30 -9.78
C LEU A 275 11.38 7.49 -9.38
N ALA A 276 11.45 6.73 -8.28
CA ALA A 276 10.30 6.01 -7.75
C ALA A 276 9.20 6.97 -7.26
N GLN A 277 9.57 8.06 -6.56
CA GLN A 277 8.63 9.10 -6.15
C GLN A 277 7.84 9.66 -7.34
N GLU A 278 8.55 10.01 -8.42
CA GLU A 278 7.93 10.57 -9.62
C GLU A 278 7.05 9.56 -10.35
N THR A 279 7.52 8.31 -10.48
CA THR A 279 6.91 7.32 -11.37
C THR A 279 5.84 6.46 -10.71
N LEU A 280 5.96 6.18 -9.41
CA LEU A 280 5.03 5.31 -8.67
C LEU A 280 4.06 6.11 -7.81
N TYR A 281 4.50 7.25 -7.26
CA TYR A 281 3.70 8.06 -6.33
C TYR A 281 3.19 9.36 -6.93
N GLY A 282 3.55 9.67 -8.18
CA GLY A 282 3.05 10.85 -8.91
C GLY A 282 3.53 12.19 -8.37
N SER A 283 4.53 12.20 -7.48
CA SER A 283 5.17 13.42 -6.98
C SER A 283 6.61 13.48 -7.45
N ALA A 284 7.02 14.55 -8.13
CA ALA A 284 8.41 14.67 -8.59
C ALA A 284 9.37 15.15 -7.48
N ILE A 285 8.86 15.47 -6.28
CA ILE A 285 9.57 16.29 -5.31
C ILE A 285 9.63 15.59 -3.94
N LEU A 286 10.82 15.61 -3.31
CA LEU A 286 11.04 15.17 -1.93
C LEU A 286 11.81 16.20 -1.13
N ASP A 287 11.57 16.27 0.18
CA ASP A 287 12.37 17.09 1.07
C ASP A 287 13.83 16.61 1.09
N THR A 288 14.75 17.56 0.91
CA THR A 288 16.20 17.26 0.82
C THR A 288 16.70 16.51 2.05
N ILE A 289 16.20 16.88 3.23
CA ILE A 289 16.58 16.24 4.49
C ILE A 289 16.11 14.79 4.58
N ASP A 290 14.96 14.47 4.00
CA ASP A 290 14.39 13.13 4.03
C ASP A 290 15.17 12.19 3.12
N VAL A 291 15.55 12.66 1.94
CA VAL A 291 16.43 11.90 1.05
C VAL A 291 17.76 11.60 1.74
N LEU A 292 18.35 12.58 2.45
CA LEU A 292 19.57 12.36 3.24
C LEU A 292 19.37 11.34 4.38
N ARG A 293 18.21 11.35 5.04
CA ARG A 293 17.88 10.39 6.10
C ARG A 293 17.78 8.97 5.56
N VAL A 294 17.14 8.76 4.40
CA VAL A 294 17.03 7.43 3.76
C VAL A 294 18.40 6.79 3.58
N ILE A 295 19.35 7.54 3.03
CA ILE A 295 20.70 7.03 2.77
C ILE A 295 21.57 6.93 4.03
N SER A 296 21.18 7.53 5.14
CA SER A 296 22.02 7.65 6.34
C SER A 296 21.72 6.60 7.41
N ALA A 297 22.76 5.97 7.97
CA ALA A 297 22.61 5.00 9.05
C ALA A 297 22.45 5.62 10.45
N SER A 298 22.86 6.88 10.61
CA SER A 298 22.80 7.60 11.89
C SER A 298 22.86 9.11 11.66
N SER A 299 22.61 9.91 12.70
CA SER A 299 22.77 11.38 12.64
C SER A 299 24.19 11.82 12.29
N ARG A 300 25.21 11.07 12.71
CA ARG A 300 26.61 11.36 12.33
C ARG A 300 26.88 11.07 10.86
N ASP A 301 26.29 10.00 10.35
CA ASP A 301 26.37 9.66 8.92
C ASP A 301 25.62 10.70 8.07
N LEU A 302 24.46 11.18 8.54
CA LEU A 302 23.69 12.24 7.89
C LEU A 302 24.53 13.50 7.68
N LEU A 303 25.26 13.95 8.71
CA LEU A 303 26.14 15.10 8.58
C LEU A 303 27.25 14.90 7.54
N ARG A 304 27.78 13.68 7.41
CA ARG A 304 28.77 13.36 6.37
C ARG A 304 28.13 13.34 4.99
N ARG A 305 26.96 12.72 4.85
CA ARG A 305 26.26 12.57 3.57
C ARG A 305 25.71 13.86 3.00
N ARG A 306 25.64 14.93 3.79
CA ARG A 306 25.38 16.30 3.28
C ARG A 306 26.33 16.70 2.15
N GLN A 307 27.56 16.19 2.14
CA GLN A 307 28.53 16.47 1.06
C GLN A 307 28.11 15.91 -0.30
N LEU A 308 27.13 14.99 -0.36
CA LEU A 308 26.57 14.48 -1.62
C LEU A 308 25.67 15.50 -2.32
N LEU A 309 25.26 16.57 -1.61
CA LEU A 309 24.32 17.58 -2.10
C LEU A 309 24.93 18.99 -2.11
N THR A 310 26.26 19.09 -2.04
CA THR A 310 26.98 20.37 -2.20
C THR A 310 27.24 20.64 -3.69
N GLU A 311 27.51 21.89 -4.06
CA GLU A 311 27.86 22.29 -5.44
C GLU A 311 29.09 21.56 -6.01
N SER A 312 29.89 20.94 -5.15
CA SER A 312 31.05 20.12 -5.54
C SER A 312 30.72 18.65 -5.80
N SER A 313 29.50 18.20 -5.53
CA SER A 313 29.12 16.79 -5.72
C SER A 313 28.71 16.54 -7.16
N THR A 314 28.93 15.31 -7.63
CA THR A 314 28.60 14.91 -9.00
C THR A 314 27.11 15.13 -9.29
N LEU A 315 26.23 14.83 -8.35
CA LEU A 315 24.78 15.02 -8.51
C LEU A 315 24.40 16.46 -8.86
N VAL A 316 25.08 17.44 -8.25
CA VAL A 316 24.78 18.87 -8.44
C VAL A 316 25.55 19.44 -9.63
N GLN A 317 26.84 19.09 -9.77
CA GLN A 317 27.69 19.59 -10.86
C GLN A 317 27.18 19.19 -12.23
N GLU A 318 26.73 17.94 -12.37
CA GLU A 318 26.21 17.39 -13.61
C GLU A 318 24.71 17.74 -13.80
N GLY A 319 24.12 18.48 -12.85
CA GLY A 319 22.70 18.83 -12.88
C GLY A 319 21.79 17.61 -12.92
N ILE A 320 22.17 16.52 -12.24
CA ILE A 320 21.35 15.30 -12.14
C ILE A 320 20.16 15.54 -11.21
N VAL A 321 20.41 16.24 -10.10
CA VAL A 321 19.38 16.69 -9.17
C VAL A 321 19.28 18.21 -9.23
N ALA A 322 18.06 18.70 -9.04
CA ALA A 322 17.77 20.11 -8.90
C ALA A 322 17.10 20.36 -7.54
N PHE A 323 17.25 21.59 -7.05
CA PHE A 323 16.67 22.03 -5.78
C PHE A 323 15.70 23.17 -6.01
N GLU A 324 14.54 23.09 -5.37
CA GLU A 324 13.67 24.24 -5.20
C GLU A 324 14.12 25.01 -3.95
N PRO A 325 14.44 26.31 -4.10
CA PRO A 325 14.99 27.09 -3.00
C PRO A 325 13.97 27.25 -1.87
N ASP A 326 14.37 26.88 -0.65
CA ASP A 326 13.69 27.30 0.57
C ASP A 326 13.66 28.84 0.62
N PRO A 327 12.52 29.48 0.93
CA PRO A 327 12.46 30.94 1.15
C PRO A 327 13.48 31.47 2.18
N ALA A 328 13.99 30.61 3.08
CA ALA A 328 15.06 30.96 4.00
C ALA A 328 16.49 30.81 3.42
N GLY A 329 16.64 30.43 2.15
CA GLY A 329 17.92 30.31 1.43
C GLY A 329 18.78 29.13 1.85
N LYS A 330 18.21 28.11 2.52
CA LYS A 330 18.94 26.92 2.98
C LYS A 330 18.65 25.73 2.08
N THR A 331 19.65 25.26 1.33
CA THR A 331 19.53 24.08 0.44
C THR A 331 18.98 22.84 1.16
N LEU A 332 19.35 22.63 2.42
CA LEU A 332 18.89 21.48 3.22
C LEU A 332 17.45 21.60 3.73
N GLY A 333 16.86 22.81 3.69
CA GLY A 333 15.44 23.04 3.98
C GLY A 333 14.57 23.05 2.72
N GLY A 334 15.19 22.96 1.55
CA GLY A 334 14.51 22.96 0.26
C GLY A 334 14.07 21.57 -0.18
N GLN A 335 13.37 21.57 -1.30
CA GLN A 335 12.88 20.40 -1.97
C GLN A 335 13.86 19.97 -3.07
N MET A 336 13.98 18.66 -3.30
CA MET A 336 14.89 18.07 -4.27
C MET A 336 14.10 17.20 -5.25
N PHE A 337 14.48 17.26 -6.53
CA PHE A 337 13.87 16.50 -7.61
C PHE A 337 14.93 16.10 -8.64
N LEU A 338 14.62 15.11 -9.49
CA LEU A 338 15.46 14.79 -10.63
C LEU A 338 15.28 15.85 -11.72
N SER A 339 16.38 16.25 -12.35
CA SER A 339 16.30 17.10 -13.54
C SER A 339 15.55 16.38 -14.66
N SER A 340 14.75 17.12 -15.44
CA SER A 340 13.90 16.55 -16.49
C SER A 340 14.65 15.63 -17.46
N TRP A 341 15.88 15.99 -17.85
CA TRP A 341 16.69 15.17 -18.75
C TRP A 341 17.08 13.80 -18.15
N VAL A 342 17.21 13.72 -16.82
CA VAL A 342 17.48 12.46 -16.11
C VAL A 342 16.24 11.61 -16.08
N THR A 343 15.11 12.22 -15.70
CA THR A 343 13.81 11.55 -15.70
C THR A 343 13.50 11.01 -17.09
N ASP A 344 13.53 11.84 -18.14
CA ASP A 344 13.24 11.42 -19.51
C ASP A 344 14.11 10.22 -19.93
N ARG A 345 15.41 10.29 -19.63
CA ARG A 345 16.37 9.24 -19.95
C ARG A 345 16.10 7.93 -19.21
N LEU A 346 15.80 7.99 -17.91
CA LEU A 346 15.63 6.79 -17.07
C LEU A 346 14.22 6.22 -17.15
N VAL A 347 13.19 7.07 -17.22
CA VAL A 347 11.79 6.67 -17.38
C VAL A 347 11.59 5.97 -18.72
N ASP A 348 12.11 6.51 -19.82
CA ASP A 348 11.98 5.86 -21.12
C ASP A 348 12.58 4.45 -21.15
N ALA A 349 13.60 4.22 -20.33
CA ALA A 349 14.30 2.95 -20.24
C ALA A 349 13.68 1.94 -19.26
N CYS A 350 13.09 2.44 -18.18
CA CYS A 350 12.53 1.64 -17.09
C CYS A 350 11.02 1.39 -17.25
N ILE A 351 10.29 2.26 -17.97
CA ILE A 351 8.81 2.28 -18.00
C ILE A 351 8.21 1.92 -19.36
N ARG A 352 8.93 2.07 -20.49
CA ARG A 352 8.39 1.61 -21.79
C ARG A 352 8.01 0.13 -21.79
N ALA A 353 8.74 -0.72 -21.07
CA ALA A 353 8.39 -2.13 -20.87
C ALA A 353 7.12 -2.35 -20.02
N MET A 354 6.78 -1.42 -19.11
CA MET A 354 5.50 -1.46 -18.37
C MET A 354 4.34 -0.92 -19.20
N ARG A 355 4.59 0.02 -20.12
CA ARG A 355 3.57 0.51 -21.07
C ARG A 355 3.20 -0.51 -22.14
N ASP A 356 4.12 -1.36 -22.60
CA ASP A 356 3.79 -2.36 -23.63
C ASP A 356 2.77 -3.41 -23.12
N ILE A 357 2.78 -3.74 -21.82
CA ILE A 357 1.74 -4.57 -21.19
C ILE A 357 0.37 -3.85 -21.22
N ALA A 358 0.36 -2.55 -20.95
CA ALA A 358 -0.87 -1.73 -20.96
C ALA A 358 -1.35 -1.35 -22.38
N VAL A 359 -0.49 -1.39 -23.39
CA VAL A 359 -0.85 -1.09 -24.79
C VAL A 359 -1.51 -2.30 -25.43
N ASP A 360 -1.03 -3.52 -25.17
CA ASP A 360 -1.70 -4.73 -25.64
C ASP A 360 -3.06 -4.92 -24.96
N GLU A 361 -3.16 -4.66 -23.64
CA GLU A 361 -4.45 -4.63 -22.93
C GLU A 361 -5.35 -3.47 -23.36
N LYS A 362 -4.80 -2.27 -23.67
CA LYS A 362 -5.59 -1.17 -24.24
C LYS A 362 -6.07 -1.46 -25.65
N ILE A 363 -5.27 -2.15 -26.46
CA ILE A 363 -5.67 -2.56 -27.81
C ILE A 363 -6.74 -3.66 -27.72
N GLU A 364 -6.61 -4.63 -26.81
CA GLU A 364 -7.66 -5.61 -26.54
C GLU A 364 -8.93 -4.97 -25.98
N PHE A 365 -8.81 -4.05 -25.04
CA PHE A 365 -9.94 -3.32 -24.46
C PHE A 365 -10.60 -2.37 -25.47
N HIS A 366 -9.84 -1.69 -26.31
CA HIS A 366 -10.37 -0.85 -27.38
C HIS A 366 -11.00 -1.68 -28.50
N ASN A 367 -10.44 -2.84 -28.84
CA ASN A 367 -11.04 -3.80 -29.76
C ASN A 367 -12.29 -4.47 -29.18
N TYR A 368 -12.34 -4.67 -27.86
CA TYR A 368 -13.51 -5.14 -27.14
C TYR A 368 -14.61 -4.08 -27.14
N LEU A 369 -14.29 -2.82 -26.80
CA LEU A 369 -15.23 -1.70 -26.80
C LEU A 369 -15.76 -1.35 -28.19
N SER A 370 -14.94 -1.46 -29.24
CA SER A 370 -15.36 -1.18 -30.62
C SER A 370 -16.19 -2.30 -31.26
N ARG A 371 -16.30 -3.47 -30.62
CA ARG A 371 -17.17 -4.58 -31.02
C ARG A 371 -18.53 -4.58 -30.30
N LEU A 372 -18.76 -3.64 -29.40
CA LEU A 372 -20.03 -3.48 -28.70
C LEU A 372 -20.88 -2.45 -29.46
N ASP A 373 -22.04 -2.87 -29.96
CA ASP A 373 -22.99 -2.00 -30.69
C ASP A 373 -23.80 -1.08 -29.75
N GLY A 374 -23.47 -1.05 -28.45
CA GLY A 374 -24.10 -0.20 -27.44
C GLY A 374 -23.80 -0.67 -26.02
N SER A 375 -24.15 0.16 -25.03
CA SER A 375 -23.94 -0.12 -23.60
C SER A 375 -24.67 -1.37 -23.10
N ASP A 376 -25.76 -1.76 -23.76
CA ASP A 376 -26.58 -2.91 -23.35
C ASP A 376 -25.91 -4.25 -23.69
N ASP A 377 -25.12 -4.28 -24.78
CA ASP A 377 -24.41 -5.48 -25.25
C ASP A 377 -23.21 -5.85 -24.35
N PHE A 378 -22.73 -4.89 -23.55
CA PHE A 378 -21.70 -5.08 -22.53
C PHE A 378 -22.20 -5.91 -21.34
N PHE A 379 -23.47 -5.71 -20.94
CA PHE A 379 -24.05 -6.37 -19.77
C PHE A 379 -24.67 -7.74 -20.09
N GLU A 380 -24.97 -8.03 -21.35
CA GLU A 380 -25.47 -9.35 -21.75
C GLU A 380 -24.37 -10.43 -21.93
N LYS A 381 -23.10 -10.02 -22.05
CA LYS A 381 -21.95 -10.92 -22.30
C LYS A 381 -21.05 -11.15 -21.08
N LEU A 382 -21.37 -10.53 -19.94
CA LEU A 382 -20.84 -10.87 -18.61
C LEU A 382 -21.60 -12.08 -18.04
#